data_AF-A0A2D8UG72-F1
#
_entry.id   AF-A0A2D8UG72-F1
#
_cell.length_a   1.000
_cell.length_b   1.000
_cell.length_c   1.000
_cell.angle_alpha   90.00
_cell.angle_beta   90.00
_cell.angle_gamma   90.00
#
_symmetry.space_group_name_H-M   'P 1'
#
loop_
_entity.id
_entity.type
_entity.pdbx_description
1 polymer ?
#
loop_
_entity_poly.entity_id
_entity_poly.type
_entity_poly.pdbx_seq_one_letter_code
_entity_poly.pdbx_strand_id
1 'polypeptide(L)' 'MDLSARKYHFIEELMTVEKESVIEALERVLKREKEAQQRISPAHKKELDKRLKSYAGNPDDLLDWQEVKKDW' A
#
# COMPACT_ATOMS: atom_id res chain seq x y z
N MET A 1 -25.14 13.24 10.48
CA MET A 1 -25.06 13.07 9.02
C MET A 1 -24.56 11.65 8.76
N ASP A 2 -25.26 10.87 7.94
CA ASP A 2 -24.82 9.51 7.60
C ASP A 2 -23.60 9.55 6.66
N LEU A 3 -22.94 8.40 6.51
CA LEU A 3 -21.70 8.30 5.74
C LEU A 3 -21.89 8.67 4.27
N SER A 4 -23.04 8.33 3.67
CA SER A 4 -23.32 8.64 2.27
C SER A 4 -23.46 10.13 2.07
N ALA A 5 -24.26 10.80 2.91
CA ALA A 5 -24.41 12.25 2.86
C ALA A 5 -23.06 13.00 3.03
N ARG A 6 -22.19 12.51 3.93
CA ARG A 6 -20.83 13.07 4.08
C ARG A 6 -19.96 12.88 2.85
N LYS A 7 -20.06 11.73 2.17
CA LYS A 7 -19.32 11.47 0.91
C LYS A 7 -19.76 12.41 -0.20
N TYR A 8 -21.07 12.61 -0.36
CA TYR A 8 -21.59 13.53 -1.38
C TYR A 8 -21.12 14.97 -1.14
N HIS A 9 -21.24 15.45 0.09
CA HIS A 9 -20.77 16.80 0.44
C HIS A 9 -19.27 16.97 0.16
N PHE A 10 -18.45 15.98 0.51
CA PHE A 10 -17.02 16.01 0.25
C PHE A 10 -16.69 16.02 -1.26
N ILE A 11 -17.45 15.28 -2.08
CA ILE A 11 -17.29 15.32 -3.54
C ILE A 11 -17.63 16.71 -4.09
N GLU A 12 -18.72 17.32 -3.61
CA GLU A 12 -19.08 18.68 -4.01
C GLU A 12 -17.96 19.68 -3.69
N GLU A 13 -17.38 19.61 -2.49
CA GLU A 13 -16.25 20.45 -2.10
C GLU A 13 -15.03 20.23 -3.01
N LEU A 14 -14.68 18.97 -3.32
CA LEU A 14 -13.56 18.65 -4.21
C LEU A 14 -13.72 19.27 -5.60
N MET A 15 -14.94 19.32 -6.14
CA MET A 15 -15.20 19.90 -7.47
C MET A 15 -14.99 21.42 -7.52
N THR A 16 -14.97 22.08 -6.35
CA THR A 16 -14.70 23.54 -6.25
C THR A 16 -13.22 23.86 -6.11
N VAL A 17 -12.36 22.86 -5.92
CA VAL A 17 -10.92 23.07 -5.74
C VAL A 17 -10.27 23.34 -7.10
N GLU A 18 -9.78 24.56 -7.29
CA GLU A 18 -9.11 24.96 -8.54
C GLU A 18 -7.60 24.66 -8.56
N LYS A 19 -6.99 24.50 -7.38
CA LYS A 19 -5.54 24.29 -7.27
C LYS A 19 -5.18 22.81 -7.35
N GLU A 20 -4.49 22.43 -8.42
CA GLU A 20 -4.00 21.06 -8.64
C GLU A 20 -3.19 20.51 -7.45
N SER A 21 -2.30 21.32 -6.87
CA SER A 21 -1.47 20.91 -5.73
C SER A 21 -2.30 20.51 -4.49
N VAL A 22 -3.52 21.02 -4.35
CA VAL A 22 -4.44 20.61 -3.28
C VAL A 22 -5.03 19.23 -3.58
N ILE A 23 -5.39 18.96 -4.83
CA ILE A 23 -5.86 17.63 -5.27
C ILE A 23 -4.76 16.59 -5.07
N GLU A 24 -3.53 16.88 -5.52
CA GLU A 24 -2.38 15.98 -5.35
C GLU A 24 -2.14 15.61 -3.88
N ALA A 25 -2.25 16.59 -2.98
CA ALA A 25 -2.09 16.35 -1.54
C ALA A 25 -3.17 15.41 -0.99
N LEU A 26 -4.43 15.58 -1.42
CA LEU A 26 -5.56 14.74 -1.01
C LEU A 26 -5.42 13.31 -1.54
N GLU A 27 -5.05 13.14 -2.80
CA GLU A 27 -4.76 11.82 -3.38
C GLU A 27 -3.66 11.09 -2.63
N ARG A 28 -2.60 11.80 -2.25
CA ARG A 28 -1.50 11.23 -1.46
C ARG A 28 -1.96 10.73 -0.09
N VAL A 29 -2.85 11.46 0.58
CA VAL A 29 -3.42 11.04 1.87
C VAL A 29 -4.27 9.79 1.69
N LEU A 30 -5.17 9.77 0.71
CA LEU A 30 -6.02 8.60 0.44
C LEU A 30 -5.20 7.35 0.08
N LYS A 31 -4.14 7.52 -0.72
CA LYS A 31 -3.23 6.44 -1.07
C LYS A 31 -2.51 5.88 0.15
N ARG A 32 -2.00 6.74 1.04
CA ARG A 32 -1.35 6.30 2.28
C ARG A 32 -2.28 5.53 3.20
N GLU A 33 -3.52 5.99 3.36
CA GLU A 33 -4.50 5.27 4.20
C GLU A 33 -4.86 3.91 3.59
N LYS A 34 -5.02 3.83 2.27
CA LYS A 34 -5.23 2.57 1.56
C LYS A 34 -4.04 1.62 1.73
N GLU A 35 -2.82 2.10 1.56
CA GLU A 35 -1.59 1.31 1.75
C GLU A 35 -1.41 0.88 3.21
N ALA A 36 -1.76 1.74 4.17
CA ALA A 36 -1.72 1.44 5.60
C ALA A 36 -2.75 0.38 6.00
N GLN A 37 -3.88 0.30 5.31
CA GLN A 37 -4.86 -0.78 5.45
C GLN A 37 -4.45 -2.05 4.70
N GLN A 38 -3.71 -1.91 3.60
CA GLN A 38 -3.07 -3.01 2.86
C GLN A 38 -1.78 -3.52 3.54
N ARG A 39 -1.72 -3.46 4.88
CA ARG A 39 -0.60 -4.07 5.63
C ARG A 39 -0.52 -5.55 5.27
N ILE A 40 0.61 -5.93 4.66
CA ILE A 40 1.02 -7.32 4.55
C ILE A 40 0.85 -8.01 5.91
N SER A 41 0.31 -9.22 5.91
CA SER A 41 0.10 -9.97 7.14
C SER A 41 1.42 -10.05 7.92
N PRO A 42 1.41 -10.08 9.27
CA PRO A 42 2.63 -10.23 10.05
C PRO A 42 3.48 -11.43 9.60
N ALA A 43 2.84 -12.51 9.13
CA ALA A 43 3.51 -13.67 8.55
C ALA A 43 4.25 -13.34 7.25
N HIS A 44 3.60 -12.62 6.31
CA HIS A 44 4.24 -12.21 5.05
C HIS A 44 5.38 -11.22 5.31
N LYS A 45 5.21 -10.30 6.26
CA LYS A 45 6.28 -9.37 6.66
C LYS A 45 7.48 -10.12 7.22
N LYS A 46 7.26 -11.09 8.10
CA LYS A 46 8.33 -11.91 8.69
C LYS A 46 9.13 -12.67 7.63
N GLU A 47 8.45 -13.22 6.62
CA GLU A 47 9.10 -13.92 5.52
C GLU A 47 9.92 -12.96 4.64
N LEU A 48 9.37 -11.78 4.31
CA LEU A 48 10.11 -10.74 3.59
C LEU A 48 11.35 -10.26 4.35
N ASP A 49 11.23 -10.02 5.66
CA ASP A 49 12.34 -9.62 6.53
C ASP A 49 13.42 -10.72 6.61
N LYS A 50 13.01 -12.00 6.66
CA LYS A 50 13.93 -13.15 6.60
C LYS A 50 14.69 -13.17 5.27
N ARG A 51 14.00 -12.99 4.15
CA ARG A 51 14.60 -12.98 2.81
C ARG A 51 15.56 -11.82 2.60
N LEU A 52 15.19 -10.62 3.03
CA LEU A 52 16.06 -9.44 2.99
C LEU A 52 17.36 -9.66 3.78
N LYS A 53 17.28 -10.34 4.93
CA LYS A 53 18.47 -10.72 5.71
C LYS A 53 19.34 -11.77 5.00
N SER A 54 18.75 -12.80 4.38
CA SER A 54 19.50 -13.80 3.60
C SER A 54 20.24 -13.14 2.45
N TYR A 55 19.53 -12.29 1.69
CA TYR A 55 20.06 -11.55 0.56
C TYR A 55 21.20 -10.59 0.96
N ALA A 56 21.08 -9.90 2.10
CA ALA A 56 22.16 -9.05 2.60
C ALA A 56 23.45 -9.83 2.92
N GLY A 57 23.32 -11.10 3.29
CA GLY A 57 24.46 -12.00 3.51
C GLY A 57 24.99 -12.67 2.25
N ASN A 58 24.14 -12.83 1.22
CA ASN A 58 24.51 -13.42 -0.06
C ASN A 58 23.65 -12.81 -1.20
N PRO A 59 24.15 -11.79 -1.92
CA PRO A 59 23.39 -11.10 -2.98
C PRO A 59 23.08 -11.96 -4.21
N ASP A 60 23.77 -13.10 -4.36
CA ASP A 60 23.54 -14.05 -5.45
C ASP A 60 22.54 -15.16 -5.04
N ASP A 61 22.06 -15.15 -3.79
CA ASP A 61 20.99 -16.01 -3.28
C ASP A 61 19.63 -15.52 -3.77
N LEU A 62 19.44 -15.57 -5.09
CA LEU A 62 18.18 -15.27 -5.75
C LEU A 62 17.27 -16.49 -5.65
N LEU A 63 16.12 -16.27 -5.04
CA LEU A 63 15.11 -17.29 -4.77
C LEU A 63 14.58 -17.87 -6.10
N ASP A 64 14.77 -19.17 -6.34
CA ASP A 64 14.20 -19.83 -7.51
C ASP A 64 12.68 -20.02 -7.31
N TRP A 65 11.91 -19.30 -8.11
CA TRP A 65 10.45 -19.41 -8.13
C TRP A 65 9.96 -20.83 -8.45
N GLN A 66 10.73 -21.62 -9.20
CA GLN A 66 10.41 -23.02 -9.50
C GLN A 66 10.51 -23.92 -8.28
N GLU A 67 11.38 -23.59 -7.33
CA GLU A 67 11.54 -24.34 -6.08
C GLU A 67 10.40 -24.03 -5.12
N VAL A 68 10.06 -22.75 -4.96
CA VAL A 68 9.03 -22.31 -4.00
C VAL A 68 7.60 -22.64 -4.41
N LYS A 69 7.30 -22.72 -5.70
CA LYS A 69 5.96 -23.09 -6.18
C LYS A 69 5.54 -24.51 -5.75
N LYS A 70 6.50 -25.41 -5.44
CA LYS A 70 6.18 -26.79 -5.06
C LYS A 70 5.52 -26.92 -3.68
N ASP A 71 5.78 -25.96 -2.80
CA ASP A 71 5.32 -25.96 -1.40
C ASP A 71 4.14 -24.99 -1.14
N TRP A 72 3.53 -24.44 -2.20
CA TRP A 72 2.46 -23.45 -2.14
C TRP A 72 1.09 -24.01 -2.51
#